data_AF-A0A1C6EX75-F1
#
_entry.id   AF-A0A1C6EX75-F1
#
_cell.length_a   1.000
_cell.length_b   1.000
_cell.length_c   1.000
_cell.angle_alpha   90.00
_cell.angle_beta   90.00
_cell.angle_gamma   90.00
#
_symmetry.space_group_name_H-M   'P 1'
#
loop_
_entity.id
_entity.type
_entity.pdbx_description
1 polymer ?
#
loop_
_entity_poly.entity_id
_entity_poly.type
_entity_poly.pdbx_seq_one_letter_code
_entity_poly.pdbx_strand_id
1 'polypeptide(L)'
;MIISVIGSGGKTTKIKQLKDRYLKEGKSVLMTTSTHMKIEENTLVDPSYEEIINEIKKHGYVHAGSKAKNQKIKALDDDLLKRLKKEIDVILIEADGSHGLPLKYPRNHEPVVDKDSSEIILITSLKGLGKPAQDVVHGYQEMKVDGNQRVDSLFIQQLINIYLKKINKYYVPVKIQVNGASSLYEKALASLLENQKEVTLINEEWFLPQPKLVILGAGHVSQYVNKLASMLDFYTIVIDERKEFACKELFPEANEIHCVSFDKADSYFPKEANTCYVIVTRGHKDDCLCLKKTLFLQSLYVGMIGSKKKVRQTYDALLEEGYQQVELDKVHAPIGLPIKAITPAEIAVSIMSEIIAIKNEHQYSSITNDLLEVQGDGVLCIIIDKKGSTPRTVGSMMFVNEKGLVGSIGGGREEYQAILDAKNCQKVMIKHYELNNSESANLGMICGGSNDVLFLPIKQH
;
A
#
# COMPACT_ATOMS: atom_id res chain seq x y z
N MET A 1 34.40 6.88 13.39
CA MET A 1 33.40 6.42 12.39
C MET A 1 32.54 7.60 11.98
N ILE A 2 32.21 7.75 10.69
CA ILE A 2 31.42 8.90 10.21
C ILE A 2 30.23 8.37 9.40
N ILE A 3 29.02 8.81 9.76
CA ILE A 3 27.78 8.43 9.08
C ILE A 3 27.12 9.68 8.53
N SER A 4 26.97 9.73 7.21
CA SER A 4 26.26 10.82 6.54
C SER A 4 24.79 10.42 6.32
N VAL A 5 23.86 11.24 6.79
CA VAL A 5 22.42 11.05 6.63
C VAL A 5 21.88 12.07 5.63
N ILE A 6 21.43 11.60 4.47
CA ILE A 6 21.01 12.42 3.32
C ILE A 6 19.52 12.21 3.00
N GLY A 7 18.97 12.99 2.06
CA GLY A 7 17.59 12.83 1.59
C GLY A 7 16.57 13.68 2.38
N SER A 8 15.42 13.12 2.73
CA SER A 8 14.30 13.86 3.34
C SER A 8 13.32 12.95 4.10
N GLY A 9 12.41 13.54 4.88
CA GLY A 9 11.35 12.76 5.54
C GLY A 9 11.79 11.98 6.79
N GLY A 10 12.73 12.51 7.58
CA GLY A 10 13.09 11.93 8.89
C GLY A 10 14.58 11.89 9.24
N LYS A 11 15.44 12.66 8.56
CA LYS A 11 16.90 12.68 8.82
C LYS A 11 17.26 12.99 10.27
N THR A 12 16.75 14.08 10.83
CA THR A 12 17.04 14.50 12.20
C THR A 12 16.59 13.43 13.22
N THR A 13 15.41 12.83 12.99
CA THR A 13 14.92 11.69 13.80
C THR A 13 15.88 10.51 13.73
N LYS A 14 16.36 10.15 12.52
CA LYS A 14 17.33 9.07 12.36
C LYS A 14 18.65 9.36 13.07
N ILE A 15 19.15 10.58 12.99
CA ILE A 15 20.38 10.99 13.68
C ILE A 15 20.20 10.83 15.20
N LYS A 16 19.07 11.24 15.76
CA LYS A 16 18.78 11.05 17.21
C LYS A 16 18.76 9.58 17.60
N GLN A 17 18.09 8.73 16.80
CA GLN A 17 18.07 7.28 17.02
C GLN A 17 19.47 6.65 16.99
N LEU A 18 20.32 7.07 16.05
CA LEU A 18 21.71 6.60 15.96
C LEU A 18 22.52 7.08 17.16
N LYS A 19 22.35 8.33 17.59
CA LYS A 19 22.98 8.87 18.80
C LYS A 19 22.60 8.03 20.02
N ASP A 20 21.31 7.78 20.25
CA ASP A 20 20.86 6.98 21.40
C ASP A 20 21.42 5.54 21.35
N ARG A 21 21.50 4.94 20.16
CA ARG A 21 22.12 3.63 19.97
C ARG A 21 23.61 3.64 20.36
N TYR A 22 24.40 4.57 19.83
CA TYR A 22 25.84 4.58 20.07
C TYR A 22 26.21 4.99 21.48
N LEU A 23 25.40 5.84 22.12
CA LEU A 23 25.53 6.11 23.56
C LEU A 23 25.34 4.85 24.40
N LYS A 24 24.36 3.99 24.06
CA LYS A 24 24.17 2.68 24.74
C LYS A 24 25.35 1.74 24.51
N GLU A 25 26.07 1.88 23.39
CA GLU A 25 27.31 1.16 23.11
C GLU A 25 28.55 1.79 23.81
N GLY A 26 28.36 2.85 24.61
CA GLY A 26 29.43 3.54 25.34
C GLY A 26 30.32 4.44 24.48
N LYS A 27 29.89 4.79 23.26
CA LYS A 27 30.66 5.59 22.31
C LYS A 27 30.36 7.08 22.45
N SER A 28 31.39 7.90 22.25
CA SER A 28 31.25 9.35 22.10
C SER A 28 30.61 9.73 20.76
N VAL A 29 29.65 10.66 20.77
CA VAL A 29 28.89 11.03 19.57
C VAL A 29 28.90 12.54 19.31
N LEU A 30 29.29 12.95 18.12
CA LEU A 30 29.07 14.30 17.59
C LEU A 30 27.93 14.30 16.57
N MET A 31 26.92 15.11 16.80
CA MET A 31 25.89 15.44 15.80
C MET A 31 26.22 16.80 15.17
N THR A 32 26.25 16.86 13.84
CA THR A 32 26.50 18.11 13.10
C THR A 32 25.82 18.08 11.72
N THR A 33 26.05 19.09 10.89
CA THR A 33 25.50 19.19 9.53
C THR A 33 26.57 19.56 8.52
N SER A 34 26.45 19.10 7.27
CA SER A 34 27.27 19.59 6.15
C SER A 34 26.64 20.78 5.42
N THR A 35 25.37 21.09 5.73
CA THR A 35 24.63 22.18 5.08
C THR A 35 24.05 23.09 6.15
N HIS A 36 22.77 22.94 6.49
CA HIS A 36 22.09 23.71 7.51
C HIS A 36 21.14 22.81 8.31
N MET A 37 21.12 23.01 9.63
CA MET A 37 20.22 22.31 10.53
C MET A 37 19.61 23.30 11.53
N LYS A 38 18.40 23.03 12.04
CA LYS A 38 17.78 23.90 13.05
C LYS A 38 18.56 23.81 14.37
N ILE A 39 18.69 24.93 15.06
CA ILE A 39 19.21 24.94 16.44
C ILE A 39 18.17 24.26 17.33
N GLU A 40 18.58 23.22 18.05
CA GLU A 40 17.79 22.57 19.09
C GLU A 40 18.29 22.96 20.49
N GLU A 41 17.53 22.63 21.53
CA GLU A 41 17.96 22.79 22.91
C GLU A 41 19.29 22.07 23.15
N ASN A 42 20.24 22.73 23.82
CA ASN A 42 21.61 22.25 24.07
C ASN A 42 22.53 22.14 22.83
N THR A 43 22.17 22.78 21.69
CA THR A 43 23.09 22.89 20.56
C THR A 43 24.18 23.93 20.86
N LEU A 44 25.45 23.54 20.75
CA LEU A 44 26.56 24.47 20.82
C LEU A 44 26.73 25.22 19.48
N VAL A 45 26.70 26.55 19.53
CA VAL A 45 26.78 27.43 18.35
C VAL A 45 28.11 28.18 18.36
N ASP A 46 28.85 28.08 17.27
CA ASP A 46 30.24 28.55 17.15
C ASP A 46 31.17 28.05 18.29
N PRO A 47 31.12 26.75 18.65
CA PRO A 47 31.92 26.26 19.78
C PRO A 47 33.41 26.16 19.46
N SER A 48 34.20 26.31 20.51
CA SER A 48 35.60 25.90 20.54
C SER A 48 35.76 24.37 20.65
N TYR A 49 36.98 23.92 20.39
CA TYR A 49 37.38 22.53 20.59
C TYR A 49 37.10 22.02 22.02
N GLU A 50 37.47 22.84 23.02
CA GLU A 50 37.36 22.44 24.43
C GLU A 50 35.91 22.33 24.89
N GLU A 51 35.03 23.21 24.43
CA GLU A 51 33.60 23.15 24.74
C GLU A 51 32.96 21.86 24.22
N ILE A 52 33.28 21.46 22.98
CA ILE A 52 32.79 20.20 22.39
C ILE A 52 33.26 19.00 23.23
N ILE A 53 34.55 18.94 23.55
CA ILE A 53 35.12 17.82 24.31
C ILE A 53 34.57 17.76 25.74
N ASN A 54 34.38 18.91 26.40
CA ASN A 54 33.81 18.97 27.74
C ASN A 54 32.36 18.48 27.76
N GLU A 55 31.55 18.85 26.77
CA GLU A 55 30.16 18.41 26.67
C GLU A 55 30.07 16.89 26.41
N ILE A 56 30.93 16.36 25.54
CA ILE A 56 31.05 14.91 25.32
C ILE A 56 31.47 14.17 26.59
N LYS A 57 32.42 14.70 27.37
CA LYS A 57 32.81 14.08 28.65
C LYS A 57 31.67 14.05 29.66
N LYS A 58 30.81 15.07 29.64
CA LYS A 58 29.70 15.22 30.59
C LYS A 58 28.48 14.39 30.21
N HIS A 59 28.15 14.31 28.93
CA HIS A 59 26.90 13.73 28.44
C HIS A 59 27.07 12.54 27.48
N GLY A 60 28.29 12.26 27.04
CA GLY A 60 28.61 11.25 26.03
C GLY A 60 28.37 11.72 24.59
N TYR A 61 27.66 12.82 24.39
CA TYR A 61 27.40 13.38 23.07
C TYR A 61 27.35 14.90 23.09
N VAL A 62 27.43 15.48 21.90
CA VAL A 62 27.18 16.91 21.68
C VAL A 62 26.58 17.15 20.31
N HIS A 63 25.74 18.16 20.23
CA HIS A 63 25.23 18.68 18.97
C HIS A 63 25.87 20.06 18.74
N ALA A 64 26.61 20.23 17.63
CA ALA A 64 27.40 21.42 17.39
C ALA A 64 27.44 21.85 15.92
N GLY A 65 27.52 23.16 15.70
CA GLY A 65 27.74 23.75 14.37
C GLY A 65 28.06 25.24 14.45
N SER A 66 28.49 25.82 13.33
CA SER A 66 28.72 27.26 13.25
C SER A 66 27.42 28.02 13.03
N LYS A 67 27.33 29.27 13.46
CA LYS A 67 26.12 30.08 13.35
C LYS A 67 25.74 30.33 11.89
N ALA A 68 24.46 30.14 11.60
CA ALA A 68 23.85 30.51 10.33
C ALA A 68 22.63 31.43 10.56
N LYS A 69 22.05 31.95 9.47
CA LYS A 69 20.84 32.78 9.53
C LYS A 69 19.62 31.95 9.94
N ASN A 70 18.58 32.63 10.44
CA ASN A 70 17.25 32.04 10.73
C ASN A 70 17.25 30.91 11.77
N GLN A 71 17.97 31.08 12.89
CA GLN A 71 18.04 30.09 13.98
C GLN A 71 18.49 28.69 13.52
N LYS A 72 19.48 28.67 12.61
CA LYS A 72 20.10 27.44 12.10
C LYS A 72 21.59 27.45 12.42
N ILE A 73 22.16 26.26 12.50
CA ILE A 73 23.60 26.05 12.37
C ILE A 73 23.95 25.69 10.92
N LYS A 74 25.19 25.95 10.53
CA LYS A 74 25.86 25.41 9.33
C LYS A 74 27.00 24.48 9.75
N ALA A 75 27.70 23.93 8.76
CA ALA A 75 28.90 23.11 9.00
C ALA A 75 29.88 23.79 9.95
N LEU A 76 30.48 22.98 10.82
CA LEU A 76 31.61 23.38 11.65
C LEU A 76 32.78 23.81 10.76
N ASP A 77 33.70 24.59 11.33
CA ASP A 77 34.98 24.89 10.73
C ASP A 77 35.73 23.59 10.35
N ASP A 78 36.35 23.57 9.16
CA ASP A 78 36.95 22.37 8.59
C ASP A 78 38.14 21.87 9.42
N ASP A 79 38.97 22.78 9.97
CA ASP A 79 40.11 22.42 10.80
C ASP A 79 39.65 21.90 12.16
N LEU A 80 38.61 22.51 12.73
CA LEU A 80 37.96 22.00 13.94
C LEU A 80 37.41 20.59 13.72
N LEU A 81 36.61 20.37 12.67
CA LEU A 81 36.03 19.07 12.36
C LEU A 81 37.12 18.02 12.12
N LYS A 82 38.20 18.37 11.41
CA LYS A 82 39.35 17.48 11.16
C LYS A 82 40.04 17.04 12.44
N ARG A 83 40.13 17.90 13.45
CA ARG A 83 40.63 17.53 14.79
C ARG A 83 39.68 16.57 15.49
N LEU A 84 38.39 16.88 15.51
CA LEU A 84 37.36 16.08 16.18
C LEU A 84 37.23 14.67 15.61
N LYS A 85 37.42 14.51 14.29
CA LYS A 85 37.46 13.20 13.61
C LYS A 85 38.48 12.22 14.19
N LYS A 86 39.51 12.70 14.89
CA LYS A 86 40.56 11.87 15.50
C LYS A 86 40.24 11.41 16.92
N GLU A 87 39.34 12.10 17.62
CA GLU A 87 39.07 11.86 19.05
C GLU A 87 37.68 11.33 19.33
N ILE A 88 36.71 11.57 18.44
CA ILE A 88 35.31 11.17 18.63
C ILE A 88 35.04 9.85 17.91
N ASP A 89 34.42 8.90 18.62
CA ASP A 89 34.13 7.56 18.10
C ASP A 89 33.15 7.61 16.92
N VAL A 90 32.08 8.41 17.02
CA VAL A 90 31.03 8.50 16.01
C VAL A 90 30.67 9.96 15.70
N ILE A 91 30.70 10.30 14.41
CA ILE A 91 30.22 11.59 13.92
C ILE A 91 29.03 11.35 12.98
N LEU A 92 27.89 11.95 13.31
CA LEU A 92 26.64 11.89 12.56
C LEU A 92 26.43 13.23 11.84
N ILE A 93 26.41 13.20 10.51
CA ILE A 93 26.35 14.41 9.68
C ILE A 93 25.01 14.45 8.94
N GLU A 94 24.16 15.44 9.24
CA GLU A 94 22.97 15.72 8.43
C GLU A 94 23.34 16.50 7.16
N ALA A 95 22.89 16.00 6.02
CA ALA A 95 23.04 16.65 4.72
C ALA A 95 21.67 16.93 4.08
N ASP A 96 21.64 17.84 3.11
CA ASP A 96 20.50 18.10 2.23
C ASP A 96 19.21 18.57 2.92
N GLY A 97 19.15 19.83 3.35
CA GLY A 97 17.92 20.42 3.88
C GLY A 97 16.72 20.31 2.91
N SER A 98 15.58 19.78 3.37
CA SER A 98 14.36 19.55 2.54
C SER A 98 13.21 20.50 2.86
N HIS A 99 13.45 21.53 3.69
CA HIS A 99 12.41 22.46 4.15
C HIS A 99 11.19 21.78 4.81
N GLY A 100 11.39 20.60 5.40
CA GLY A 100 10.33 19.85 6.07
C GLY A 100 9.47 18.98 5.14
N LEU A 101 9.71 19.03 3.82
CA LEU A 101 9.01 18.18 2.86
C LEU A 101 9.49 16.72 2.97
N PRO A 102 8.57 15.75 2.71
CA PRO A 102 8.87 14.32 2.83
C PRO A 102 9.83 13.83 1.75
N LEU A 103 9.78 14.40 0.55
CA LEU A 103 10.64 14.07 -0.59
C LEU A 103 11.53 15.26 -0.96
N LYS A 104 12.67 14.96 -1.57
CA LYS A 104 13.61 15.96 -2.06
C LYS A 104 14.26 15.48 -3.34
N TYR A 105 14.34 16.37 -4.32
CA TYR A 105 15.26 16.25 -5.43
C TYR A 105 16.60 16.91 -5.04
N PRO A 106 17.74 16.22 -5.17
CA PRO A 106 19.02 16.79 -4.84
C PRO A 106 19.47 17.78 -5.92
N ARG A 107 19.84 18.99 -5.51
CA ARG A 107 20.41 20.02 -6.39
C ARG A 107 21.69 19.54 -7.06
N ASN A 108 22.20 20.31 -8.04
CA ASN A 108 23.45 19.98 -8.75
C ASN A 108 24.64 19.69 -7.83
N HIS A 109 24.82 20.48 -6.77
CA HIS A 109 25.92 20.34 -5.80
C HIS A 109 25.58 19.42 -4.61
N GLU A 110 24.36 18.90 -4.54
CA GLU A 110 23.91 17.94 -3.52
C GLU A 110 23.96 16.50 -4.06
N PRO A 111 24.08 15.48 -3.17
CA PRO A 111 24.21 15.59 -1.72
C PRO A 111 25.61 16.03 -1.27
N VAL A 112 25.67 16.82 -0.19
CA VAL A 112 26.95 17.24 0.41
C VAL A 112 27.38 16.22 1.47
N VAL A 113 28.07 15.17 1.02
CA VAL A 113 28.57 14.09 1.88
C VAL A 113 30.05 14.32 2.21
N ASP A 114 30.41 14.11 3.47
CA ASP A 114 31.80 14.19 3.95
C ASP A 114 32.64 13.07 3.33
N LYS A 115 33.82 13.41 2.81
CA LYS A 115 34.73 12.48 2.11
C LYS A 115 35.24 11.33 3.00
N ASP A 116 35.26 11.52 4.32
CA ASP A 116 35.71 10.52 5.29
C ASP A 116 34.53 9.68 5.81
N SER A 117 33.33 9.83 5.25
CA SER A 117 32.16 9.02 5.59
C SER A 117 32.46 7.54 5.43
N SER A 118 32.18 6.75 6.45
CA SER A 118 32.28 5.28 6.41
C SER A 118 30.97 4.60 5.99
N GLU A 119 29.84 5.30 6.09
CA GLU A 119 28.52 4.83 5.69
C GLU A 119 27.64 6.02 5.28
N ILE A 120 26.75 5.81 4.31
CA ILE A 120 25.70 6.77 3.95
C ILE A 120 24.34 6.14 4.23
N ILE A 121 23.45 6.90 4.88
CA ILE A 121 22.05 6.53 5.06
C ILE A 121 21.18 7.51 4.26
N LEU A 122 20.53 7.01 3.21
CA LEU A 122 19.57 7.75 2.41
C LEU A 122 18.17 7.60 3.02
N ILE A 123 17.61 8.71 3.50
CA ILE A 123 16.24 8.75 4.00
C ILE A 123 15.30 9.23 2.91
N THR A 124 14.19 8.53 2.75
CA THR A 124 13.04 8.98 1.96
C THR A 124 11.74 8.70 2.71
N SER A 125 10.59 9.14 2.18
CA SER A 125 9.30 8.88 2.82
C SER A 125 8.16 8.67 1.83
N LEU A 126 7.27 7.73 2.16
CA LEU A 126 6.03 7.47 1.43
C LEU A 126 4.90 8.46 1.74
N LYS A 127 5.07 9.39 2.69
CA LYS A 127 4.05 10.40 3.03
C LYS A 127 3.66 11.33 1.86
N GLY A 128 4.46 11.34 0.79
CA GLY A 128 4.18 12.05 -0.45
C GLY A 128 3.37 11.26 -1.49
N LEU A 129 3.20 9.95 -1.32
CA LEU A 129 2.51 9.09 -2.28
C LEU A 129 1.08 9.57 -2.53
N GLY A 130 0.68 9.61 -3.80
CA GLY A 130 -0.64 10.07 -4.26
C GLY A 130 -0.86 11.59 -4.23
N LYS A 131 0.10 12.39 -3.74
CA LYS A 131 -0.02 13.85 -3.63
C LYS A 131 0.66 14.58 -4.79
N PRO A 132 0.26 15.83 -5.10
CA PRO A 132 0.94 16.66 -6.10
C PRO A 132 2.42 16.89 -5.76
N ALA A 133 3.30 16.78 -6.75
CA ALA A 133 4.74 16.93 -6.56
C ALA A 133 5.14 18.26 -5.90
N GLN A 134 4.46 19.36 -6.25
CA GLN A 134 4.75 20.68 -5.69
C GLN A 134 4.55 20.78 -4.17
N ASP A 135 3.66 19.97 -3.61
CA ASP A 135 3.31 20.00 -2.20
C ASP A 135 4.25 19.14 -1.34
N VAL A 136 4.94 18.18 -1.96
CA VAL A 136 5.62 17.10 -1.22
C VAL A 136 7.08 16.88 -1.63
N VAL A 137 7.53 17.43 -2.75
CA VAL A 137 8.90 17.27 -3.27
C VAL A 137 9.65 18.61 -3.24
N HIS A 138 10.64 18.72 -2.35
CA HIS A 138 11.54 19.87 -2.39
C HIS A 138 12.40 19.83 -3.65
N GLY A 139 12.40 20.92 -4.44
CA GLY A 139 13.19 21.03 -5.66
C GLY A 139 12.55 20.37 -6.90
N TYR A 140 11.24 20.12 -6.90
CA TYR A 140 10.53 19.50 -8.03
C TYR A 140 10.74 20.26 -9.36
N GLN A 141 10.91 21.58 -9.33
CA GLN A 141 11.13 22.38 -10.54
C GLN A 141 12.41 21.97 -11.28
N GLU A 142 13.44 21.54 -10.54
CA GLU A 142 14.70 21.07 -11.13
C GLU A 142 14.56 19.71 -11.84
N MET A 143 13.52 18.95 -11.51
CA MET A 143 13.16 17.70 -12.19
C MET A 143 12.45 17.93 -13.53
N LYS A 144 12.01 19.17 -13.81
CA LYS A 144 11.16 19.50 -14.98
C LYS A 144 9.86 18.69 -15.05
N VAL A 145 9.28 18.38 -13.90
CA VAL A 145 7.97 17.73 -13.77
C VAL A 145 6.88 18.78 -13.54
N ASP A 146 5.66 18.47 -13.97
CA ASP A 146 4.49 19.29 -13.63
C ASP A 146 4.27 19.26 -12.11
N GLY A 147 4.06 20.42 -11.48
CA GLY A 147 3.77 20.51 -10.05
C GLY A 147 2.51 19.76 -9.62
N ASN A 148 1.53 19.62 -10.53
CA ASN A 148 0.30 18.87 -10.32
C ASN A 148 0.42 17.37 -10.59
N GLN A 149 1.56 16.91 -11.15
CA GLN A 149 1.81 15.49 -11.31
C GLN A 149 1.74 14.80 -9.94
N ARG A 150 0.94 13.73 -9.85
CA ARG A 150 0.87 12.92 -8.64
C ARG A 150 2.14 12.10 -8.49
N VAL A 151 2.66 12.07 -7.27
CA VAL A 151 3.80 11.22 -6.90
C VAL A 151 3.33 9.78 -6.76
N ASP A 152 3.81 8.90 -7.63
CA ASP A 152 3.61 7.45 -7.57
C ASP A 152 4.87 6.72 -7.05
N SER A 153 4.81 5.39 -6.99
CA SER A 153 5.93 4.57 -6.52
C SER A 153 7.17 4.68 -7.42
N LEU A 154 6.98 4.79 -8.73
CA LEU A 154 8.05 4.96 -9.72
C LEU A 154 8.76 6.31 -9.54
N PHE A 155 8.02 7.38 -9.28
CA PHE A 155 8.57 8.70 -9.00
C PHE A 155 9.51 8.66 -7.78
N ILE A 156 9.09 8.00 -6.70
CA ILE A 156 9.90 7.84 -5.49
C ILE A 156 11.15 7.00 -5.78
N GLN A 157 11.02 5.92 -6.53
CA GLN A 157 12.16 5.09 -6.94
C GLN A 157 13.16 5.88 -7.80
N GLN A 158 12.67 6.72 -8.73
CA GLN A 158 13.51 7.60 -9.55
C GLN A 158 14.30 8.58 -8.68
N LEU A 159 13.68 9.21 -7.68
CA LEU A 159 14.37 10.08 -6.72
C LEU A 159 15.50 9.34 -6.00
N ILE A 160 15.24 8.12 -5.52
CA ILE A 160 16.26 7.28 -4.88
C ILE A 160 17.41 7.01 -5.86
N ASN A 161 17.10 6.60 -7.09
CA ASN A 161 18.10 6.30 -8.11
C ASN A 161 18.98 7.52 -8.46
N ILE A 162 18.39 8.72 -8.49
CA ILE A 162 19.14 9.98 -8.67
C ILE A 162 20.14 10.20 -7.54
N TYR A 163 19.71 9.98 -6.28
CA TYR A 163 20.61 10.05 -5.12
C TYR A 163 21.73 9.01 -5.21
N LEU A 164 21.39 7.73 -5.47
CA LEU A 164 22.35 6.63 -5.59
C LEU A 164 23.42 6.92 -6.64
N LYS A 165 23.01 7.42 -7.82
CA LYS A 165 23.94 7.81 -8.89
C LYS A 165 24.92 8.89 -8.45
N LYS A 166 24.46 9.90 -7.70
CA LYS A 166 25.29 11.01 -7.22
C LYS A 166 26.26 10.60 -6.10
N ILE A 167 25.89 9.63 -5.26
CA ILE A 167 26.73 9.19 -4.14
C ILE A 167 27.64 7.99 -4.46
N ASN A 168 27.45 7.34 -5.61
CA ASN A 168 28.29 6.21 -6.00
C ASN A 168 29.80 6.54 -6.00
N LYS A 169 30.15 7.81 -6.24
CA LYS A 169 31.54 8.33 -6.20
C LYS A 169 32.24 8.23 -4.84
N TYR A 170 31.51 7.99 -3.74
CA TYR A 170 32.08 7.91 -2.40
C TYR A 170 32.56 6.49 -2.04
N TYR A 171 32.19 5.47 -2.81
CA TYR A 171 32.64 4.07 -2.62
C TYR A 171 32.45 3.52 -1.19
N VAL A 172 31.33 3.88 -0.55
CA VAL A 172 30.99 3.48 0.82
C VAL A 172 29.64 2.77 0.85
N PRO A 173 29.38 1.89 1.84
CA PRO A 173 28.08 1.26 2.01
C PRO A 173 26.95 2.29 2.10
N VAL A 174 25.88 2.04 1.35
CA VAL A 174 24.66 2.86 1.36
C VAL A 174 23.52 2.04 1.94
N LYS A 175 22.85 2.56 2.97
CA LYS A 175 21.57 2.04 3.46
C LYS A 175 20.45 2.99 3.07
N ILE A 176 19.37 2.44 2.55
CA ILE A 176 18.15 3.19 2.28
C ILE A 176 17.20 2.94 3.45
N GLN A 177 16.53 3.98 3.91
CA GLN A 177 15.46 3.87 4.90
C GLN A 177 14.23 4.62 4.38
N VAL A 178 13.11 3.93 4.34
CA VAL A 178 11.84 4.46 3.83
C VAL A 178 10.87 4.66 4.99
N ASN A 179 10.54 5.92 5.28
CA ASN A 179 9.67 6.27 6.39
C ASN A 179 8.21 6.48 5.97
N GLY A 180 7.30 6.33 6.94
CA GLY A 180 5.90 6.72 6.77
C GLY A 180 5.06 5.70 6.00
N ALA A 181 5.48 4.44 5.99
CA ALA A 181 4.64 3.32 5.55
C ALA A 181 3.63 2.95 6.64
N SER A 182 2.35 2.94 6.29
CA SER A 182 1.23 2.68 7.19
C SER A 182 0.43 1.46 6.76
N SER A 183 0.08 1.37 5.47
CA SER A 183 -0.64 0.24 4.90
C SER A 183 0.28 -0.94 4.57
N LEU A 184 -0.29 -2.13 4.32
CA LEU A 184 0.50 -3.28 3.87
C LEU A 184 1.19 -3.00 2.52
N TYR A 185 0.51 -2.32 1.59
CA TYR A 185 1.09 -1.89 0.32
C TYR A 185 2.30 -0.99 0.51
N GLU A 186 2.17 0.04 1.35
CA GLU A 186 3.27 0.97 1.62
C GLU A 186 4.45 0.26 2.30
N LYS A 187 4.18 -0.71 3.18
CA LYS A 187 5.22 -1.53 3.81
C LYS A 187 5.93 -2.43 2.79
N ALA A 188 5.18 -3.02 1.85
CA ALA A 188 5.73 -3.81 0.74
C ALA A 188 6.61 -2.95 -0.18
N LEU A 189 6.14 -1.73 -0.54
CA LEU A 189 6.92 -0.75 -1.29
C LEU A 189 8.20 -0.35 -0.55
N ALA A 190 8.11 -0.08 0.75
CA ALA A 190 9.29 0.25 1.57
C ALA A 190 10.32 -0.88 1.50
N SER A 191 9.90 -2.14 1.67
CA SER A 191 10.78 -3.30 1.56
C SER A 191 11.49 -3.39 0.20
N LEU A 192 10.76 -3.16 -0.91
CA LEU A 192 11.33 -3.13 -2.25
C LEU A 192 12.36 -2.01 -2.42
N LEU A 193 12.01 -0.78 -2.05
CA LEU A 193 12.86 0.39 -2.18
C LEU A 193 14.13 0.28 -1.31
N GLU A 194 14.01 -0.22 -0.08
CA GLU A 194 15.16 -0.42 0.82
C GLU A 194 16.13 -1.49 0.30
N ASN A 195 15.61 -2.49 -0.41
CA ASN A 195 16.40 -3.56 -1.03
C ASN A 195 16.78 -3.27 -2.50
N GLN A 196 16.51 -2.05 -2.99
CA GLN A 196 16.81 -1.62 -4.38
C GLN A 196 16.22 -2.58 -5.43
N LYS A 197 14.96 -2.96 -5.23
CA LYS A 197 14.19 -3.78 -6.17
C LYS A 197 13.16 -2.93 -6.90
N GLU A 198 12.85 -3.29 -8.14
CA GLU A 198 11.84 -2.61 -8.96
C GLU A 198 10.49 -2.59 -8.23
N VAL A 199 9.90 -1.40 -8.11
CA VAL A 199 8.59 -1.26 -7.44
C VAL A 199 7.45 -1.88 -8.26
N THR A 200 7.67 -2.09 -9.56
CA THR A 200 6.72 -2.71 -10.49
C THR A 200 6.54 -4.21 -10.27
N LEU A 201 7.31 -4.81 -9.35
CA LEU A 201 7.08 -6.20 -8.92
C LEU A 201 5.77 -6.39 -8.16
N ILE A 202 5.16 -5.31 -7.69
CA ILE A 202 3.86 -5.33 -7.03
C ILE A 202 2.90 -4.32 -7.67
N ASN A 203 1.62 -4.65 -7.71
CA ASN A 203 0.55 -3.72 -8.09
C ASN A 203 -0.23 -3.30 -6.84
N GLU A 204 -0.54 -2.00 -6.72
CA GLU A 204 -1.38 -1.45 -5.64
C GLU A 204 -2.76 -2.12 -5.60
N GLU A 205 -3.32 -2.46 -6.77
CA GLU A 205 -4.62 -3.12 -6.89
C GLU A 205 -4.68 -4.49 -6.19
N TRP A 206 -3.53 -5.14 -5.99
CA TRP A 206 -3.45 -6.39 -5.25
C TRP A 206 -3.58 -6.22 -3.73
N PHE A 207 -3.54 -4.99 -3.22
CA PHE A 207 -3.70 -4.69 -1.79
C PHE A 207 -5.05 -4.04 -1.50
N LEU A 208 -5.97 -4.05 -2.46
CA LEU A 208 -7.33 -3.58 -2.27
C LEU A 208 -8.17 -4.70 -1.66
N PRO A 209 -9.01 -4.41 -0.66
CA PRO A 209 -9.78 -5.42 0.04
C PRO A 209 -10.66 -6.22 -0.92
N GLN A 210 -11.03 -7.42 -0.52
CA GLN A 210 -12.02 -8.26 -1.22
C GLN A 210 -13.21 -7.44 -1.72
N PRO A 211 -13.63 -7.60 -3.01
CA PRO A 211 -14.75 -6.84 -3.56
C PRO A 211 -16.02 -7.15 -2.78
N LYS A 212 -16.81 -6.11 -2.52
CA LYS A 212 -18.07 -6.22 -1.81
C LYS A 212 -19.22 -6.28 -2.79
N LEU A 213 -20.21 -7.12 -2.51
CA LEU A 213 -21.45 -7.21 -3.28
C LEU A 213 -22.64 -6.91 -2.35
N VAL A 214 -23.27 -5.76 -2.56
CA VAL A 214 -24.50 -5.38 -1.88
C VAL A 214 -25.68 -5.83 -2.73
N ILE A 215 -26.50 -6.73 -2.19
CA ILE A 215 -27.69 -7.25 -2.85
C ILE A 215 -28.92 -6.60 -2.22
N LEU A 216 -29.56 -5.71 -2.97
CA LEU A 216 -30.77 -4.99 -2.58
C LEU A 216 -31.99 -5.79 -3.06
N GLY A 217 -32.63 -6.49 -2.12
CA GLY A 217 -33.69 -7.45 -2.38
C GLY A 217 -33.23 -8.89 -2.12
N ALA A 218 -34.00 -9.61 -1.31
CA ALA A 218 -33.74 -10.97 -0.86
C ALA A 218 -34.66 -12.00 -1.55
N GLY A 219 -34.96 -11.80 -2.84
CA GLY A 219 -35.78 -12.72 -3.64
C GLY A 219 -35.05 -14.00 -4.06
N HIS A 220 -35.72 -14.86 -4.83
CA HIS A 220 -35.14 -16.14 -5.28
C HIS A 220 -33.87 -15.98 -6.12
N VAL A 221 -33.80 -14.98 -7.00
CA VAL A 221 -32.59 -14.70 -7.80
C VAL A 221 -31.42 -14.34 -6.88
N SER A 222 -31.67 -13.54 -5.85
CA SER A 222 -30.67 -13.08 -4.88
C SER A 222 -29.97 -14.23 -4.17
N GLN A 223 -30.68 -15.32 -3.85
CA GLN A 223 -30.09 -16.49 -3.20
C GLN A 223 -29.01 -17.14 -4.07
N TYR A 224 -29.28 -17.29 -5.37
CA TYR A 224 -28.30 -17.82 -6.33
C TYR A 224 -27.16 -16.84 -6.59
N VAL A 225 -27.44 -15.53 -6.67
CA VAL A 225 -26.42 -14.49 -6.79
C VAL A 225 -25.48 -14.52 -5.59
N ASN A 226 -26.03 -14.55 -4.36
CA ASN A 226 -25.25 -14.61 -3.12
C ASN A 226 -24.36 -15.85 -3.07
N LYS A 227 -24.90 -17.02 -3.44
CA LYS A 227 -24.16 -18.28 -3.47
C LYS A 227 -22.98 -18.23 -4.45
N LEU A 228 -23.21 -17.77 -5.68
CA LEU A 228 -22.15 -17.62 -6.68
C LEU A 228 -21.13 -16.57 -6.24
N ALA A 229 -21.57 -15.43 -5.71
CA ALA A 229 -20.71 -14.38 -5.22
C ALA A 229 -19.78 -14.87 -4.10
N SER A 230 -20.30 -15.63 -3.13
CA SER A 230 -19.51 -16.26 -2.08
C SER A 230 -18.46 -17.22 -2.64
N MET A 231 -18.82 -18.06 -3.63
CA MET A 231 -17.87 -18.95 -4.32
C MET A 231 -16.77 -18.20 -5.09
N LEU A 232 -17.04 -16.95 -5.49
CA LEU A 232 -16.15 -16.08 -6.25
C LEU A 232 -15.37 -15.11 -5.35
N ASP A 233 -15.33 -15.40 -4.04
CA ASP A 233 -14.69 -14.58 -3.04
C ASP A 233 -15.19 -13.13 -3.06
N PHE A 234 -16.51 -12.90 -3.10
CA PHE A 234 -17.09 -11.60 -2.72
C PHE A 234 -17.53 -11.59 -1.27
N TYR A 235 -17.32 -10.46 -0.60
CA TYR A 235 -17.97 -10.17 0.67
C TYR A 235 -19.40 -9.70 0.40
N THR A 236 -20.39 -10.46 0.86
CA THR A 236 -21.79 -10.28 0.48
C THR A 236 -22.62 -9.65 1.59
N ILE A 237 -23.38 -8.61 1.24
CA ILE A 237 -24.30 -7.90 2.14
C ILE A 237 -25.68 -7.98 1.53
N VAL A 238 -26.61 -8.69 2.19
CA VAL A 238 -27.99 -8.84 1.72
C VAL A 238 -28.90 -7.92 2.51
N ILE A 239 -29.68 -7.08 1.82
CA ILE A 239 -30.59 -6.12 2.44
C ILE A 239 -32.00 -6.31 1.89
N ASP A 240 -32.98 -6.47 2.77
CA ASP A 240 -34.40 -6.51 2.42
C ASP A 240 -35.24 -6.07 3.61
N GLU A 241 -36.40 -5.49 3.38
CA GLU A 241 -37.28 -5.01 4.45
C GLU A 241 -38.12 -6.11 5.10
N ARG A 242 -38.18 -7.29 4.48
CA ARG A 242 -39.01 -8.40 4.95
C ARG A 242 -38.20 -9.41 5.75
N LYS A 243 -38.64 -9.59 6.98
CA LYS A 243 -38.00 -10.48 7.96
C LYS A 243 -37.97 -11.94 7.52
N GLU A 244 -38.98 -12.39 6.77
CA GLU A 244 -39.07 -13.75 6.27
C GLU A 244 -38.16 -14.04 5.07
N PHE A 245 -37.47 -13.01 4.54
CA PHE A 245 -36.51 -13.15 3.44
C PHE A 245 -35.08 -12.78 3.84
N ALA A 246 -34.89 -11.71 4.62
CA ALA A 246 -33.59 -11.30 5.15
C ALA A 246 -33.19 -12.18 6.35
N CYS A 247 -32.90 -13.46 6.11
CA CYS A 247 -32.53 -14.42 7.15
C CYS A 247 -31.44 -15.41 6.72
N LYS A 248 -30.74 -15.99 7.71
CA LYS A 248 -29.58 -16.86 7.49
C LYS A 248 -29.96 -18.20 6.85
N GLU A 249 -31.19 -18.65 7.03
CA GLU A 249 -31.72 -19.88 6.43
C GLU A 249 -31.78 -19.80 4.90
N LEU A 250 -32.10 -18.61 4.35
CA LEU A 250 -32.14 -18.38 2.90
C LEU A 250 -30.81 -17.91 2.33
N PHE A 251 -29.94 -17.33 3.16
CA PHE A 251 -28.63 -16.80 2.77
C PHE A 251 -27.52 -17.34 3.68
N PRO A 252 -27.30 -18.67 3.75
CA PRO A 252 -26.33 -19.25 4.68
C PRO A 252 -24.90 -18.79 4.41
N GLU A 253 -24.55 -18.50 3.16
CA GLU A 253 -23.21 -18.02 2.76
C GLU A 253 -23.04 -16.50 2.87
N ALA A 254 -24.11 -15.73 3.13
CA ALA A 254 -24.00 -14.27 3.23
C ALA A 254 -23.13 -13.85 4.43
N ASN A 255 -22.24 -12.87 4.22
CA ASN A 255 -21.42 -12.31 5.29
C ASN A 255 -22.24 -11.42 6.23
N GLU A 256 -23.12 -10.59 5.66
CA GLU A 256 -24.06 -9.75 6.41
C GLU A 256 -25.48 -9.85 5.84
N ILE A 257 -26.47 -9.78 6.74
CA ILE A 257 -27.89 -9.78 6.39
C ILE A 257 -28.59 -8.71 7.22
N HIS A 258 -29.18 -7.72 6.56
CA HIS A 258 -29.85 -6.60 7.21
C HIS A 258 -31.33 -6.54 6.85
N CYS A 259 -32.18 -6.77 7.85
CA CYS A 259 -33.63 -6.65 7.71
C CYS A 259 -34.07 -5.19 7.96
N VAL A 260 -33.98 -4.33 6.95
CA VAL A 260 -34.27 -2.88 7.05
C VAL A 260 -34.99 -2.35 5.82
N SER A 261 -35.74 -1.26 5.96
CA SER A 261 -36.38 -0.60 4.82
C SER A 261 -35.36 -0.08 3.81
N PHE A 262 -35.66 -0.14 2.51
CA PHE A 262 -34.75 0.35 1.48
C PHE A 262 -34.43 1.84 1.62
N ASP A 263 -35.34 2.64 2.19
CA ASP A 263 -35.11 4.04 2.58
C ASP A 263 -33.94 4.25 3.54
N LYS A 264 -33.53 3.20 4.28
CA LYS A 264 -32.43 3.22 5.25
C LYS A 264 -31.27 2.31 4.86
N ALA A 265 -31.31 1.70 3.67
CA ALA A 265 -30.29 0.72 3.26
C ALA A 265 -28.87 1.33 3.19
N ASP A 266 -28.76 2.62 2.92
CA ASP A 266 -27.50 3.36 2.79
C ASP A 266 -26.67 3.39 4.09
N SER A 267 -27.27 3.16 5.25
CA SER A 267 -26.49 3.03 6.50
C SER A 267 -25.59 1.80 6.53
N TYR A 268 -25.82 0.83 5.64
CA TYR A 268 -25.05 -0.41 5.52
C TYR A 268 -24.22 -0.46 4.24
N PHE A 269 -24.17 0.64 3.47
CA PHE A 269 -23.39 0.68 2.25
C PHE A 269 -21.90 0.80 2.57
N PRO A 270 -21.07 -0.07 1.97
CA PRO A 270 -19.62 0.07 2.09
C PRO A 270 -19.12 1.36 1.44
N LYS A 271 -17.95 1.83 1.86
CA LYS A 271 -17.32 3.05 1.33
C LYS A 271 -16.27 2.75 0.26
N GLU A 272 -15.95 1.47 0.08
CA GLU A 272 -14.89 1.01 -0.81
C GLU A 272 -15.32 1.14 -2.27
N ALA A 273 -14.45 1.73 -3.10
CA ALA A 273 -14.72 1.97 -4.51
C ALA A 273 -14.91 0.70 -5.34
N ASN A 274 -14.43 -0.46 -4.86
CA ASN A 274 -14.60 -1.75 -5.50
C ASN A 274 -15.93 -2.46 -5.13
N THR A 275 -16.89 -1.72 -4.55
CA THR A 275 -18.22 -2.24 -4.20
C THR A 275 -19.12 -2.35 -5.44
N CYS A 276 -19.84 -3.47 -5.54
CA CYS A 276 -20.85 -3.74 -6.55
C CYS A 276 -22.25 -3.72 -5.91
N TYR A 277 -23.21 -3.07 -6.55
CA TYR A 277 -24.61 -3.02 -6.13
C TYR A 277 -25.49 -3.78 -7.12
N VAL A 278 -26.26 -4.74 -6.62
CA VAL A 278 -27.23 -5.53 -7.40
C VAL A 278 -28.62 -5.25 -6.86
N ILE A 279 -29.43 -4.57 -7.68
CA ILE A 279 -30.80 -4.18 -7.35
C ILE A 279 -31.75 -5.24 -7.95
N VAL A 280 -32.33 -6.05 -7.07
CA VAL A 280 -33.17 -7.22 -7.38
C VAL A 280 -34.38 -7.26 -6.45
N THR A 281 -35.09 -6.13 -6.32
CA THR A 281 -36.24 -6.01 -5.43
C THR A 281 -37.51 -6.64 -6.03
N ARG A 282 -38.67 -6.52 -5.36
CA ARG A 282 -39.94 -7.10 -5.83
C ARG A 282 -40.77 -6.18 -6.72
N GLY A 283 -40.33 -4.95 -7.00
CA GLY A 283 -41.16 -4.04 -7.78
C GLY A 283 -40.53 -2.70 -8.15
N HIS A 284 -41.14 -2.05 -9.14
CA HIS A 284 -40.67 -0.81 -9.77
C HIS A 284 -40.34 0.31 -8.80
N LYS A 285 -41.14 0.46 -7.73
CA LYS A 285 -40.95 1.53 -6.76
C LYS A 285 -39.66 1.34 -5.95
N ASP A 286 -39.43 0.12 -5.48
CA ASP A 286 -38.28 -0.19 -4.62
C ASP A 286 -36.98 -0.26 -5.44
N ASP A 287 -37.05 -0.77 -6.68
CA ASP A 287 -35.92 -0.71 -7.61
C ASP A 287 -35.49 0.73 -7.89
N CYS A 288 -36.44 1.64 -8.13
CA CYS A 288 -36.19 3.05 -8.35
C CYS A 288 -35.58 3.72 -7.10
N LEU A 289 -36.12 3.43 -5.91
CA LEU A 289 -35.59 3.94 -4.64
C LEU A 289 -34.14 3.50 -4.39
N CYS A 290 -33.86 2.22 -4.58
CA CYS A 290 -32.52 1.65 -4.48
C CYS A 290 -31.57 2.26 -5.50
N LEU A 291 -32.02 2.48 -6.73
CA LEU A 291 -31.22 3.10 -7.78
C LEU A 291 -30.83 4.53 -7.41
N LYS A 292 -31.78 5.36 -6.93
CA LYS A 292 -31.50 6.73 -6.46
C LYS A 292 -30.42 6.78 -5.38
N LYS A 293 -30.40 5.79 -4.49
CA LYS A 293 -29.41 5.70 -3.40
C LYS A 293 -28.02 5.26 -3.85
N THR A 294 -27.91 4.57 -4.98
CA THR A 294 -26.65 3.97 -5.45
C THR A 294 -25.99 4.75 -6.59
N LEU A 295 -26.77 5.53 -7.36
CA LEU A 295 -26.34 6.20 -8.58
C LEU A 295 -25.09 7.10 -8.43
N PHE A 296 -24.97 7.76 -7.27
CA PHE A 296 -23.89 8.73 -7.00
C PHE A 296 -22.76 8.17 -6.15
N LEU A 297 -22.84 6.89 -5.78
CA LEU A 297 -21.80 6.26 -4.98
C LEU A 297 -20.58 5.95 -5.86
N GLN A 298 -19.40 6.17 -5.30
CA GLN A 298 -18.17 5.65 -5.88
C GLN A 298 -18.19 4.13 -5.77
N SER A 299 -18.46 3.45 -6.89
CA SER A 299 -18.69 2.01 -6.95
C SER A 299 -18.13 1.43 -8.25
N LEU A 300 -17.83 0.14 -8.22
CA LEU A 300 -17.31 -0.61 -9.36
C LEU A 300 -18.43 -1.01 -10.33
N TYR A 301 -19.63 -1.22 -9.81
CA TYR A 301 -20.77 -1.70 -10.58
C TYR A 301 -22.09 -1.33 -9.91
N VAL A 302 -23.06 -0.88 -10.71
CA VAL A 302 -24.46 -0.76 -10.29
C VAL A 302 -25.32 -1.44 -11.36
N GLY A 303 -26.03 -2.48 -10.96
CA GLY A 303 -26.90 -3.24 -11.84
C GLY A 303 -28.33 -3.27 -11.32
N MET A 304 -29.31 -3.13 -12.21
CA MET A 304 -30.72 -3.16 -11.87
C MET A 304 -31.48 -4.19 -12.72
N ILE A 305 -32.18 -5.09 -12.05
CA ILE A 305 -33.04 -6.06 -12.71
C ILE A 305 -34.26 -5.38 -13.34
N GLY A 306 -34.71 -5.89 -14.48
CA GLY A 306 -35.95 -5.44 -15.11
C GLY A 306 -36.00 -5.80 -16.57
N SER A 307 -37.21 -5.93 -17.13
CA SER A 307 -37.35 -6.00 -18.59
C SER A 307 -36.99 -4.66 -19.21
N LYS A 308 -36.59 -4.64 -20.49
CA LYS A 308 -36.26 -3.40 -21.21
C LYS A 308 -37.36 -2.32 -21.09
N LYS A 309 -38.63 -2.74 -21.15
CA LYS A 309 -39.79 -1.84 -20.96
C LYS A 309 -39.80 -1.23 -19.55
N LYS A 310 -39.58 -2.07 -18.54
CA LYS A 310 -39.59 -1.68 -17.13
C LYS A 310 -38.44 -0.74 -16.78
N VAL A 311 -37.23 -1.04 -17.25
CA VAL A 311 -36.05 -0.19 -17.09
C VAL A 311 -36.31 1.20 -17.69
N ARG A 312 -36.83 1.24 -18.93
CA ARG A 312 -37.16 2.50 -19.60
C ARG A 312 -38.14 3.35 -18.79
N GLN A 313 -39.21 2.75 -18.25
CA GLN A 313 -40.17 3.47 -17.41
C GLN A 313 -39.53 4.06 -16.15
N THR A 314 -38.63 3.31 -15.50
CA THR A 314 -37.88 3.82 -14.35
C THR A 314 -36.97 4.99 -14.75
N TYR A 315 -36.29 4.90 -15.89
CA TYR A 315 -35.39 5.96 -16.37
C TYR A 315 -36.16 7.22 -16.76
N ASP A 316 -37.28 7.08 -17.50
CA ASP A 316 -38.12 8.20 -17.88
C ASP A 316 -38.60 8.98 -16.64
N ALA A 317 -39.02 8.28 -15.58
CA ALA A 317 -39.40 8.90 -14.31
C ALA A 317 -38.23 9.61 -13.61
N LEU A 318 -37.03 9.04 -13.61
CA LEU A 318 -35.84 9.68 -13.02
C LEU A 318 -35.44 10.94 -13.80
N LEU A 319 -35.50 10.91 -15.13
CA LEU A 319 -35.24 12.07 -15.97
C LEU A 319 -36.25 13.19 -15.70
N GLU A 320 -37.53 12.86 -15.55
CA GLU A 320 -38.59 13.82 -15.16
C GLU A 320 -38.33 14.44 -13.77
N GLU A 321 -37.74 13.69 -12.84
CA GLU A 321 -37.30 14.18 -11.53
C GLU A 321 -36.00 15.02 -11.56
N GLY A 322 -35.35 15.14 -12.71
CA GLY A 322 -34.18 16.00 -12.92
C GLY A 322 -32.82 15.29 -12.88
N TYR A 323 -32.79 13.95 -12.84
CA TYR A 323 -31.55 13.18 -13.00
C TYR A 323 -31.03 13.28 -14.43
N GLN A 324 -29.71 13.14 -14.60
CA GLN A 324 -29.07 13.28 -15.91
C GLN A 324 -28.88 11.93 -16.59
N GLN A 325 -29.02 11.89 -17.93
CA GLN A 325 -28.78 10.69 -18.73
C GLN A 325 -27.36 10.11 -18.48
N VAL A 326 -26.36 10.98 -18.33
CA VAL A 326 -24.97 10.58 -18.08
C VAL A 326 -24.76 9.83 -16.75
N GLU A 327 -25.67 9.99 -15.80
CA GLU A 327 -25.66 9.27 -14.53
C GLU A 327 -26.29 7.88 -14.72
N LEU A 328 -27.43 7.83 -15.42
CA LEU A 328 -28.16 6.60 -15.73
C LEU A 328 -27.38 5.68 -16.68
N ASP A 329 -26.60 6.23 -17.61
CA ASP A 329 -25.78 5.47 -18.55
C ASP A 329 -24.70 4.61 -17.87
N LYS A 330 -24.38 4.89 -16.60
CA LYS A 330 -23.44 4.09 -15.79
C LYS A 330 -24.08 2.83 -15.21
N VAL A 331 -25.39 2.67 -15.34
CA VAL A 331 -26.15 1.60 -14.68
C VAL A 331 -26.40 0.46 -15.67
N HIS A 332 -26.09 -0.76 -15.25
CA HIS A 332 -26.33 -1.97 -16.02
C HIS A 332 -27.79 -2.41 -15.86
N ALA A 333 -28.65 -1.93 -16.77
CA ALA A 333 -30.08 -2.25 -16.75
C ALA A 333 -30.62 -2.48 -18.18
N PRO A 334 -31.17 -3.67 -18.51
CA PRO A 334 -31.26 -4.86 -17.67
C PRO A 334 -29.90 -5.40 -17.23
N ILE A 335 -29.81 -5.82 -15.98
CA ILE A 335 -28.61 -6.39 -15.38
C ILE A 335 -28.17 -7.70 -16.04
N GLY A 336 -26.86 -7.93 -16.12
CA GLY A 336 -26.24 -9.19 -16.54
C GLY A 336 -26.02 -9.31 -18.05
N LEU A 337 -25.09 -10.20 -18.42
CA LEU A 337 -24.77 -10.47 -19.83
C LEU A 337 -25.96 -11.09 -20.58
N PRO A 338 -26.19 -10.75 -21.87
CA PRO A 338 -27.34 -11.20 -22.65
C PRO A 338 -27.21 -12.66 -23.13
N ILE A 339 -27.12 -13.61 -22.19
CA ILE A 339 -26.94 -15.06 -22.45
C ILE A 339 -28.27 -15.82 -22.62
N LYS A 340 -29.38 -15.09 -22.79
CA LYS A 340 -30.75 -15.65 -22.86
C LYS A 340 -31.14 -16.46 -21.61
N ALA A 341 -30.71 -16.00 -20.44
CA ALA A 341 -31.05 -16.60 -19.16
C ALA A 341 -32.57 -16.58 -18.89
N ILE A 342 -33.09 -17.69 -18.35
CA ILE A 342 -34.51 -17.88 -18.04
C ILE A 342 -34.70 -18.22 -16.55
N THR A 343 -33.91 -19.16 -16.04
CA THR A 343 -34.04 -19.60 -14.64
C THR A 343 -33.35 -18.64 -13.67
N PRO A 344 -33.74 -18.59 -12.37
CA PRO A 344 -33.03 -17.77 -11.38
C PRO A 344 -31.53 -18.05 -11.29
N ALA A 345 -31.11 -19.31 -11.46
CA ALA A 345 -29.70 -19.70 -11.47
C ALA A 345 -28.98 -19.18 -12.72
N GLU A 346 -29.58 -19.29 -13.91
CA GLU A 346 -29.01 -18.73 -15.15
C GLU A 346 -28.91 -17.21 -15.09
N ILE A 347 -29.91 -16.54 -14.50
CA ILE A 347 -29.90 -15.09 -14.30
C ILE A 347 -28.76 -14.72 -13.34
N ALA A 348 -28.56 -15.47 -12.25
CA ALA A 348 -27.44 -15.24 -11.35
C ALA A 348 -26.08 -15.43 -12.05
N VAL A 349 -25.93 -16.43 -12.91
CA VAL A 349 -24.74 -16.61 -13.76
C VAL A 349 -24.53 -15.42 -14.70
N SER A 350 -25.60 -14.95 -15.35
CA SER A 350 -25.58 -13.77 -16.23
C SER A 350 -25.10 -12.51 -15.50
N ILE A 351 -25.64 -12.25 -14.30
CA ILE A 351 -25.26 -11.12 -13.43
C ILE A 351 -23.79 -11.24 -13.01
N MET A 352 -23.41 -12.38 -12.42
CA MET A 352 -22.05 -12.55 -11.91
C MET A 352 -21.01 -12.54 -13.04
N SER A 353 -21.35 -13.02 -14.24
CA SER A 353 -20.45 -12.94 -15.41
C SER A 353 -20.16 -11.50 -15.82
N GLU A 354 -21.19 -10.63 -15.80
CA GLU A 354 -21.01 -9.20 -16.09
C GLU A 354 -20.14 -8.52 -15.03
N ILE A 355 -20.43 -8.78 -13.74
CA ILE A 355 -19.65 -8.23 -12.63
C ILE A 355 -18.19 -8.70 -12.69
N ILE A 356 -17.94 -9.98 -13.00
CA ILE A 356 -16.57 -10.50 -13.15
C ILE A 356 -15.85 -9.82 -14.30
N ALA A 357 -16.52 -9.63 -15.45
CA ALA A 357 -15.91 -8.99 -16.61
C ALA A 357 -15.39 -7.60 -16.27
N ILE A 358 -16.21 -6.80 -15.58
CA ILE A 358 -15.86 -5.43 -15.15
C ILE A 358 -14.82 -5.46 -14.03
N LYS A 359 -15.00 -6.31 -13.01
CA LYS A 359 -14.05 -6.44 -11.90
C LYS A 359 -12.65 -6.77 -12.39
N ASN A 360 -12.53 -7.67 -13.37
CA ASN A 360 -11.24 -8.18 -13.81
C ASN A 360 -10.52 -7.24 -14.80
N GLU A 361 -11.15 -6.15 -15.26
CA GLU A 361 -10.44 -5.07 -15.97
C GLU A 361 -9.38 -4.40 -15.08
N HIS A 362 -9.55 -4.47 -13.75
CA HIS A 362 -8.69 -3.83 -12.74
C HIS A 362 -7.85 -4.81 -11.89
N GLN A 363 -7.74 -6.09 -12.30
CA GLN A 363 -6.91 -7.13 -11.65
C GLN A 363 -6.86 -7.12 -10.09
N TYR A 364 -8.02 -6.98 -9.43
CA TYR A 364 -8.09 -7.02 -7.97
C TYR A 364 -7.64 -8.38 -7.41
N SER A 365 -6.89 -8.37 -6.30
CA SER A 365 -6.63 -9.60 -5.55
C SER A 365 -7.79 -9.93 -4.60
N SER A 366 -7.87 -11.20 -4.18
CA SER A 366 -8.77 -11.66 -3.12
C SER A 366 -8.10 -11.55 -1.74
N ILE A 367 -7.46 -10.43 -1.43
CA ILE A 367 -6.82 -10.24 -0.13
C ILE A 367 -7.88 -10.14 0.97
N THR A 368 -7.67 -10.88 2.07
CA THR A 368 -8.54 -10.83 3.24
C THR A 368 -8.22 -9.63 4.12
N ASN A 369 -9.21 -9.13 4.87
CA ASN A 369 -8.99 -8.04 5.84
C ASN A 369 -7.91 -8.41 6.88
N ASP A 370 -7.90 -9.66 7.34
CA ASP A 370 -6.87 -10.16 8.27
C ASP A 370 -5.46 -9.97 7.72
N LEU A 371 -5.28 -10.13 6.39
CA LEU A 371 -3.98 -9.93 5.76
C LEU A 371 -3.60 -8.45 5.69
N LEU A 372 -4.56 -7.57 5.41
CA LEU A 372 -4.35 -6.12 5.41
C LEU A 372 -3.97 -5.57 6.80
N GLU A 373 -4.48 -6.22 7.85
CA GLU A 373 -4.31 -5.81 9.25
C GLU A 373 -3.16 -6.52 9.98
N VAL A 374 -2.32 -7.28 9.27
CA VAL A 374 -1.22 -8.03 9.90
C VAL A 374 -0.31 -7.14 10.74
N GLN A 375 -0.01 -7.66 11.93
CA GLN A 375 0.85 -7.00 12.90
C GLN A 375 2.17 -7.73 13.13
N GLY A 376 3.19 -6.96 13.54
CA GLY A 376 4.55 -7.42 13.78
C GLY A 376 5.40 -7.56 12.52
N ASP A 377 6.67 -7.88 12.74
CA ASP A 377 7.64 -8.20 11.70
C ASP A 377 7.32 -9.57 11.09
N GLY A 378 7.55 -9.71 9.78
CA GLY A 378 7.30 -10.96 9.08
C GLY A 378 7.68 -10.88 7.61
N VAL A 379 7.27 -11.87 6.82
CA VAL A 379 7.56 -11.93 5.39
C VAL A 379 6.25 -12.06 4.62
N LEU A 380 5.99 -11.09 3.75
CA LEU A 380 4.88 -11.12 2.81
C LEU A 380 5.32 -11.87 1.55
N CYS A 381 4.61 -12.93 1.21
CA CYS A 381 4.81 -13.75 0.03
C CYS A 381 3.72 -13.41 -0.99
N ILE A 382 4.08 -13.14 -2.24
CA ILE A 382 3.14 -12.73 -3.31
C ILE A 382 3.43 -13.55 -4.57
N ILE A 383 2.41 -14.15 -5.19
CA ILE A 383 2.56 -14.71 -6.54
C ILE A 383 2.64 -13.55 -7.54
N ILE A 384 3.77 -13.44 -8.24
CA ILE A 384 4.02 -12.34 -9.20
C ILE A 384 3.99 -12.80 -10.66
N ASP A 385 4.22 -14.08 -10.92
CA ASP A 385 4.04 -14.69 -12.24
C ASP A 385 3.51 -16.12 -12.08
N LYS A 386 2.82 -16.60 -13.11
CA LYS A 386 2.20 -17.91 -13.15
C LYS A 386 2.25 -18.47 -14.56
N LYS A 387 2.59 -19.75 -14.68
CA LYS A 387 2.50 -20.52 -15.92
C LYS A 387 1.66 -21.77 -15.73
N GLY A 388 0.80 -22.08 -16.69
CA GLY A 388 -0.08 -23.24 -16.66
C GLY A 388 -1.19 -23.15 -15.60
N SER A 389 -1.77 -24.30 -15.27
CA SER A 389 -2.90 -24.41 -14.33
C SER A 389 -2.39 -24.52 -12.89
N THR A 390 -2.42 -23.41 -12.16
CA THR A 390 -2.14 -23.35 -10.70
C THR A 390 -3.40 -22.93 -9.94
N PRO A 391 -3.58 -23.32 -8.67
CA PRO A 391 -4.84 -23.10 -7.93
C PRO A 391 -5.15 -21.63 -7.62
N ARG A 392 -4.13 -20.77 -7.53
CA ARG A 392 -4.27 -19.33 -7.24
C ARG A 392 -3.75 -18.49 -8.39
N THR A 393 -4.04 -17.20 -8.37
CA THR A 393 -3.65 -16.23 -9.42
C THR A 393 -2.56 -15.29 -8.95
N VAL A 394 -1.92 -14.60 -9.90
CA VAL A 394 -1.04 -13.47 -9.62
C VAL A 394 -1.75 -12.48 -8.69
N GLY A 395 -1.02 -11.94 -7.72
CA GLY A 395 -1.54 -11.09 -6.65
C GLY A 395 -2.05 -11.84 -5.42
N SER A 396 -2.10 -13.18 -5.43
CA SER A 396 -2.41 -13.95 -4.21
C SER A 396 -1.28 -13.81 -3.19
N MET A 397 -1.63 -13.65 -1.91
CA MET A 397 -0.69 -13.28 -0.86
C MET A 397 -0.80 -14.16 0.39
N MET A 398 0.33 -14.31 1.06
CA MET A 398 0.47 -15.00 2.34
C MET A 398 1.49 -14.27 3.21
N PHE A 399 1.16 -14.01 4.48
CA PHE A 399 2.07 -13.40 5.44
C PHE A 399 2.50 -14.42 6.48
N VAL A 400 3.81 -14.52 6.69
CA VAL A 400 4.44 -15.46 7.62
C VAL A 400 5.17 -14.68 8.69
N ASN A 401 4.80 -14.88 9.96
CA ASN A 401 5.50 -14.31 11.11
C ASN A 401 5.64 -15.33 12.25
N GLU A 402 6.17 -14.90 13.39
CA GLU A 402 6.30 -15.75 14.58
C GLU A 402 4.95 -16.18 15.18
N LYS A 403 3.89 -15.37 14.98
CA LYS A 403 2.55 -15.66 15.48
C LYS A 403 1.80 -16.69 14.64
N GLY A 404 2.20 -16.89 13.39
CA GLY A 404 1.63 -17.88 12.51
C GLY A 404 1.54 -17.43 11.05
N LEU A 405 0.48 -17.89 10.40
CA LEU A 405 0.23 -17.73 8.97
C LEU A 405 -1.09 -17.00 8.76
N VAL A 406 -1.09 -16.00 7.86
CA VAL A 406 -2.31 -15.33 7.40
C VAL A 406 -2.33 -15.34 5.87
N GLY A 407 -3.48 -15.63 5.26
CA GLY A 407 -3.60 -15.75 3.81
C GLY A 407 -3.04 -17.06 3.26
N SER A 408 -3.02 -17.19 1.95
CA SER A 408 -2.58 -18.38 1.23
C SER A 408 -2.19 -18.00 -0.20
N ILE A 409 -1.12 -18.62 -0.70
CA ILE A 409 -0.71 -18.53 -2.10
C ILE A 409 -1.17 -19.75 -2.90
N GLY A 410 -1.95 -20.66 -2.30
CA GLY A 410 -2.50 -21.83 -2.96
C GLY A 410 -2.86 -22.90 -1.95
N GLY A 411 -1.84 -23.57 -1.44
CA GLY A 411 -1.94 -24.74 -0.59
C GLY A 411 -0.99 -25.85 -1.05
N GLY A 412 -0.92 -26.94 -0.27
CA GLY A 412 -0.10 -28.11 -0.59
C GLY A 412 1.40 -27.91 -0.36
N ARG A 413 2.21 -28.69 -1.07
CA ARG A 413 3.68 -28.78 -0.85
C ARG A 413 4.40 -27.46 -1.17
N GLU A 414 3.96 -26.74 -2.19
CA GLU A 414 4.58 -25.46 -2.58
C GLU A 414 4.42 -24.40 -1.50
N GLU A 415 3.20 -24.26 -0.98
CA GLU A 415 2.92 -23.31 0.10
C GLU A 415 3.73 -23.67 1.35
N TYR A 416 3.80 -24.96 1.70
CA TYR A 416 4.64 -25.41 2.80
C TYR A 416 6.11 -25.03 2.60
N GLN A 417 6.66 -25.23 1.39
CA GLN A 417 8.04 -24.86 1.10
C GLN A 417 8.24 -23.33 1.13
N ALA A 418 7.29 -22.55 0.59
CA ALA A 418 7.31 -21.10 0.67
C ALA A 418 7.26 -20.61 2.13
N ILE A 419 6.50 -21.25 3.02
CA ILE A 419 6.49 -20.93 4.45
C ILE A 419 7.88 -21.14 5.07
N LEU A 420 8.56 -22.23 4.71
CA LEU A 420 9.93 -22.50 5.21
C LEU A 420 10.94 -21.48 4.66
N ASP A 421 10.83 -21.12 3.40
CA ASP A 421 11.68 -20.10 2.77
C ASP A 421 11.44 -18.72 3.41
N ALA A 422 10.18 -18.37 3.65
CA ALA A 422 9.77 -17.13 4.30
C ALA A 422 10.38 -16.99 5.71
N LYS A 423 10.38 -18.06 6.52
CA LYS A 423 11.00 -18.05 7.86
C LYS A 423 12.49 -17.74 7.86
N ASN A 424 13.18 -18.01 6.76
CA ASN A 424 14.62 -17.76 6.60
C ASN A 424 14.93 -16.51 5.76
N CYS A 425 13.89 -15.82 5.27
CA CYS A 425 14.04 -14.71 4.33
C CYS A 425 14.42 -13.40 5.06
N GLN A 426 15.63 -12.91 4.81
CA GLN A 426 16.14 -11.67 5.39
C GLN A 426 16.15 -10.48 4.42
N LYS A 427 16.04 -10.75 3.12
CA LYS A 427 16.10 -9.77 2.03
C LYS A 427 15.08 -10.12 0.96
N VAL A 428 14.70 -9.13 0.16
CA VAL A 428 13.77 -9.38 -0.95
C VAL A 428 14.35 -10.42 -1.92
N MET A 429 13.58 -11.47 -2.19
CA MET A 429 13.94 -12.55 -3.12
C MET A 429 12.72 -13.01 -3.91
N ILE A 430 12.97 -13.60 -5.08
CA ILE A 430 11.95 -14.29 -5.89
C ILE A 430 12.38 -15.75 -5.99
N LYS A 431 11.44 -16.68 -5.81
CA LYS A 431 11.69 -18.11 -5.96
C LYS A 431 10.64 -18.76 -6.84
N HIS A 432 11.11 -19.62 -7.73
CA HIS A 432 10.29 -20.41 -8.64
C HIS A 432 9.84 -21.71 -7.97
N TYR A 433 8.56 -22.06 -8.09
CA TYR A 433 7.99 -23.31 -7.61
C TYR A 433 7.29 -24.03 -8.76
N GLU A 434 7.64 -25.30 -8.98
CA GLU A 434 7.01 -26.17 -9.97
C GLU A 434 6.03 -27.14 -9.31
N LEU A 435 4.80 -27.18 -9.83
CA LEU A 435 3.78 -28.12 -9.41
C LEU A 435 4.08 -29.47 -10.09
N ASN A 436 4.90 -30.29 -9.44
CA ASN A 436 5.22 -31.62 -9.96
C ASN A 436 4.05 -32.60 -9.74
N ASN A 437 3.50 -33.08 -10.85
CA ASN A 437 2.34 -33.98 -10.93
C ASN A 437 2.62 -35.45 -10.52
N SER A 438 3.85 -35.79 -10.12
CA SER A 438 4.27 -37.20 -10.01
C SER A 438 3.75 -37.95 -8.78
N GLU A 439 3.26 -37.27 -7.75
CA GLU A 439 2.70 -37.90 -6.53
C GLU A 439 1.21 -37.58 -6.28
N SER A 440 0.62 -36.64 -7.02
CA SER A 440 -0.75 -36.11 -6.81
C SER A 440 -1.85 -36.81 -7.62
N ALA A 441 -1.50 -37.77 -8.48
CA ALA A 441 -2.46 -38.56 -9.26
C ALA A 441 -3.49 -39.33 -8.39
N ASN A 442 -3.15 -39.64 -7.13
CA ASN A 442 -4.03 -40.34 -6.19
C ASN A 442 -4.95 -39.41 -5.37
N LEU A 443 -4.81 -38.08 -5.46
CA LEU A 443 -5.57 -37.10 -4.64
C LEU A 443 -6.45 -36.15 -5.45
N GLY A 444 -6.62 -36.37 -6.76
CA GLY A 444 -7.57 -35.64 -7.60
C GLY A 444 -7.22 -34.18 -7.93
N MET A 445 -6.02 -33.70 -7.56
CA MET A 445 -5.52 -32.37 -7.89
C MET A 445 -4.54 -32.46 -9.08
N ILE A 446 -5.04 -32.21 -10.29
CA ILE A 446 -4.22 -32.16 -11.52
C ILE A 446 -3.90 -30.69 -11.80
N CYS A 447 -2.87 -30.14 -11.15
CA CYS A 447 -2.36 -28.80 -11.45
C CYS A 447 -0.91 -28.94 -11.92
N GLY A 448 -0.65 -28.72 -13.21
CA GLY A 448 0.66 -28.87 -13.84
C GLY A 448 1.26 -27.54 -14.28
N GLY A 449 1.42 -26.60 -13.35
CA GLY A 449 1.95 -25.27 -13.63
C GLY A 449 3.12 -24.90 -12.74
N SER A 450 3.50 -23.62 -12.76
CA SER A 450 4.52 -23.07 -11.88
C SER A 450 4.20 -21.64 -11.47
N ASN A 451 4.69 -21.25 -10.29
CA ASN A 451 4.50 -19.92 -9.73
C ASN A 451 5.86 -19.30 -9.41
N ASP A 452 6.03 -18.02 -9.73
CA ASP A 452 7.10 -17.20 -9.16
C ASP A 452 6.55 -16.44 -7.95
N VAL A 453 7.19 -16.65 -6.79
CA VAL A 453 6.77 -16.04 -5.53
C VAL A 453 7.81 -15.02 -5.09
N LEU A 454 7.37 -13.78 -4.91
CA LEU A 454 8.13 -12.69 -4.32
C LEU A 454 8.02 -12.74 -2.79
N PHE A 455 9.15 -12.69 -2.10
CA PHE A 455 9.24 -12.65 -0.65
C PHE A 455 9.72 -11.26 -0.22
N LEU A 456 8.92 -10.56 0.55
CA LEU A 456 9.17 -9.21 1.06
C LEU A 456 9.26 -9.23 2.58
N PRO A 457 10.46 -9.08 3.18
CA PRO A 457 10.58 -8.84 4.61
C PRO A 457 9.90 -7.51 4.97
N ILE A 458 8.89 -7.57 5.83
CA ILE A 458 8.15 -6.42 6.34
C ILE A 458 8.56 -6.19 7.79
N LYS A 459 8.95 -4.95 8.10
CA LYS A 459 9.24 -4.51 9.46
C LYS A 459 8.19 -3.51 9.92
N GLN A 460 7.76 -3.63 11.17
CA GLN A 460 7.00 -2.56 11.81
C GLN A 460 7.98 -1.57 12.47
N HIS A 461 7.85 -0.31 12.08
CA HIS A 461 8.67 0.80 12.57
C HIS A 461 7.98 1.59 13.67
#